data_AF-S2EZX1-F1
#
_entry.id   AF-S2EZX1-F1
#
_cell.length_a   1.000
_cell.length_b   1.000
_cell.length_c   1.000
_cell.angle_alpha   90.00
_cell.angle_beta   90.00
_cell.angle_gamma   90.00
#
_symmetry.space_group_name_H-M   'P 1'
#
loop_
_entity.id
_entity.type
_entity.pdbx_description
1 polymer ?
#
loop_
_entity_poly.entity_id
_entity_poly.type
_entity_poly.pdbx_seq_one_letter_code
_entity_poly.pdbx_strand_id
1 'polypeptide(L)' 'MSSTRNAEQIYRQWSSPILLELKEREHQMSPSDREALQNILLERRLIDVGNPNGSDRRKADLNTEDKQQ' A
#
# COMPACT_ATOMS: atom_id res chain seq x y z
N MET A 1 -9.93 -18.65 2.23
CA MET A 1 -9.66 -17.35 1.56
C MET A 1 -10.77 -17.12 0.55
N SER A 2 -11.56 -16.04 0.65
CA SER A 2 -12.62 -15.77 -0.34
C SER A 2 -12.01 -15.34 -1.68
N SER A 3 -12.69 -15.65 -2.79
CA SER A 3 -12.27 -15.24 -4.14
C SER A 3 -12.04 -13.71 -4.23
N THR A 4 -12.89 -12.94 -3.52
CA THR A 4 -12.79 -11.48 -3.41
C THR A 4 -11.49 -11.00 -2.76
N ARG A 5 -11.07 -11.64 -1.66
CA ARG A 5 -9.83 -11.28 -0.96
C ARG A 5 -8.59 -11.58 -1.80
N ASN A 6 -8.61 -12.68 -2.56
CA ASN A 6 -7.52 -13.03 -3.47
C ASN A 6 -7.41 -12.04 -4.64
N ALA A 7 -8.55 -11.71 -5.27
CA ALA A 7 -8.60 -10.71 -6.33
C ALA A 7 -8.08 -9.34 -5.85
N GLU A 8 -8.48 -8.90 -4.65
CA GLU A 8 -7.99 -7.66 -4.05
C GLU A 8 -6.47 -7.71 -3.80
N GLN A 9 -5.95 -8.82 -3.26
CA GLN A 9 -4.52 -8.99 -3.01
C GLN A 9 -3.72 -8.91 -4.31
N ILE A 10 -4.15 -9.62 -5.36
CA ILE A 10 -3.51 -9.59 -6.68
C ILE A 10 -3.56 -8.17 -7.24
N TYR A 11 -4.73 -7.53 -7.22
CA TYR A 11 -4.86 -6.17 -7.71
C TYR A 11 -3.93 -5.20 -6.97
N ARG A 12 -3.85 -5.27 -5.64
CA ARG A 12 -2.92 -4.46 -4.84
C ARG A 12 -1.47 -4.74 -5.19
N GLN A 13 -1.09 -6.01 -5.35
CA GLN A 13 0.28 -6.41 -5.72
C GLN A 13 0.72 -5.79 -7.05
N TRP A 14 -0.15 -5.83 -8.07
CA TRP A 14 0.18 -5.37 -9.42
C TRP A 14 0.07 -3.85 -9.59
N SER A 15 -0.86 -3.20 -8.87
CA SER A 15 -1.06 -1.75 -8.99
C SER A 15 -0.17 -0.90 -8.10
N SER A 16 0.40 -1.45 -7.02
CA SER A 16 1.34 -0.73 -6.15
C SER A 16 2.54 -0.12 -6.90
N PRO A 17 3.28 -0.85 -7.77
CA PRO A 17 4.40 -0.25 -8.51
C PRO A 17 3.94 0.88 -9.45
N ILE A 18 2.78 0.72 -10.09
CA ILE A 18 2.21 1.73 -10.98
C ILE A 18 1.88 3.01 -10.20
N LEU A 19 1.27 2.90 -9.02
CA LEU A 19 0.91 4.05 -8.20
C LEU A 19 2.14 4.81 -7.67
N LEU A 20 3.21 4.09 -7.34
CA LEU A 20 4.47 4.70 -6.92
C LEU A 20 5.18 5.41 -8.09
N GLU A 21 5.17 4.79 -9.27
CA GLU A 21 5.70 5.42 -10.49
C GLU A 21 4.90 6.68 -10.87
N LEU A 22 3.58 6.66 -10.72
CA LEU A 22 2.73 7.85 -10.88
C LEU A 22 3.07 8.93 -9.85
N LYS A 23 3.42 8.56 -8.61
CA LYS A 23 3.82 9.51 -7.57
C LYS A 23 5.10 10.25 -7.94
N GLU A 24 6.07 9.57 -8.53
CA GLU A 24 7.30 10.21 -9.03
C GLU A 24 7.00 11.24 -10.14
N ARG A 25 5.96 10.99 -10.95
CA ARG A 25 5.54 11.87 -12.05
C ARG A 25 4.39 12.81 -11.70
N GLU A 26 4.03 12.91 -10.42
CA GLU A 26 2.92 13.74 -9.94
C GLU A 26 3.05 15.20 -10.41
N HIS A 27 4.27 15.71 -10.55
CA HIS A 27 4.58 17.05 -11.05
C HIS A 27 4.07 17.35 -12.47
N GLN A 28 3.78 16.31 -13.28
CA GLN A 28 3.24 16.42 -14.64
C GLN A 28 1.71 16.33 -14.69
N MET A 29 1.08 15.97 -13.57
CA MET A 29 -0.36 15.74 -13.52
C MET A 29 -1.14 17.02 -13.22
N SER A 30 -2.43 17.04 -13.57
CA SER A 30 -3.33 18.13 -13.19
C SER A 30 -3.56 18.13 -11.67
N PRO A 31 -3.90 19.27 -11.03
CA PRO A 31 -4.10 19.33 -9.59
C PRO A 31 -5.11 18.30 -9.04
N SER A 32 -6.21 18.05 -9.75
CA SER A 32 -7.22 17.05 -9.37
C SER A 32 -6.68 15.62 -9.39
N ASP A 33 -5.84 15.29 -10.38
CA ASP A 33 -5.24 13.96 -10.47
C ASP A 33 -4.23 13.74 -9.35
N ARG A 34 -3.49 14.79 -8.95
CA ARG A 34 -2.54 14.73 -7.83
C ARG A 34 -3.24 14.43 -6.52
N GLU A 35 -4.35 15.12 -6.26
CA GLU A 35 -5.17 14.89 -5.07
C GLU A 35 -5.75 13.47 -5.04
N ALA A 36 -6.30 13.00 -6.17
CA ALA A 36 -6.81 11.64 -6.30
C ALA A 36 -5.71 10.59 -6.06
N LEU A 37 -4.52 10.79 -6.66
CA LEU A 37 -3.38 9.89 -6.46
C LEU A 37 -2.92 9.87 -4.99
N GLN A 38 -2.82 11.04 -4.35
CA GLN A 38 -2.46 11.16 -2.94
C GLN A 38 -3.44 10.43 -2.03
N ASN A 39 -4.75 10.52 -2.29
CA ASN A 39 -5.78 9.81 -1.55
C ASN A 39 -5.63 8.29 -1.67
N ILE A 40 -5.44 7.78 -2.88
CA ILE A 40 -5.24 6.34 -3.12
C ILE A 40 -3.97 5.84 -2.42
N LEU A 41 -2.87 6.60 -2.46
CA LEU A 41 -1.62 6.23 -1.81
C LEU A 41 -1.76 6.19 -0.28
N LEU A 42 -2.54 7.09 0.31
CA LEU A 42 -2.87 7.11 1.74
C LEU A 42 -3.77 5.93 2.15
N GLU A 43 -4.87 5.72 1.44
CA GLU A 43 -5.80 4.60 1.69
C GLU A 43 -5.09 3.24 1.60
N ARG A 44 -4.13 3.12 0.69
CA ARG A 44 -3.32 1.91 0.51
C ARG A 44 -2.07 1.88 1.37
N ARG A 45 -1.78 2.95 2.12
CA ARG A 45 -0.60 3.12 2.98
C ARG A 45 0.71 2.85 2.22
N LEU A 46 0.79 3.36 1.00
CA LEU A 46 1.96 3.25 0.13
C LEU A 46 3.00 4.34 0.40
N ILE A 47 2.62 5.40 1.11
CA ILE A 47 3.49 6.53 1.47
C ILE A 47 3.28 6.90 2.94
N ASP A 48 4.37 7.28 3.62
CA ASP A 48 4.34 7.71 5.00
C ASP A 48 4.10 9.22 5.09
N VAL A 49 2.91 9.63 5.54
CA VAL A 49 2.54 11.06 5.67
C VAL A 49 2.58 11.56 7.12
N GLY A 50 3.02 10.73 8.06
CA GLY A 50 3.36 11.15 9.42
C GLY A 50 2.59 10.41 10.51
N ASN A 51 3.21 9.36 11.04
CA ASN A 51 3.42 9.13 12.47
C ASN A 51 4.39 7.94 12.61
N PRO A 52 5.68 8.14 12.92
CA PRO A 52 6.64 7.03 13.07
C PRO A 52 6.28 6.07 14.23
N ASN A 53 5.34 6.44 15.11
CA ASN A 53 4.91 5.68 16.29
C ASN A 53 3.51 5.06 16.18
N GLY A 54 2.84 5.11 15.03
CA GLY A 54 1.54 4.48 14.87
C GLY A 54 1.64 2.95 14.91
N SER A 55 1.03 2.30 15.90
CA SER A 55 0.93 0.82 16.05
C SER A 55 0.35 0.06 14.84
N ASP A 56 0.04 0.74 13.75
CA ASP A 56 -0.62 0.20 12.56
C ASP A 56 0.37 -0.05 11.41
N ARG A 57 1.58 -0.47 11.77
CA ARG A 57 2.44 -1.27 10.89
C ARG A 57 1.98 -2.70 11.06
N ARG A 58 1.08 -3.16 10.19
CA ARG A 58 0.62 -4.56 10.13
C ARG A 58 1.79 -5.48 10.50
N LYS A 59 1.67 -6.17 11.64
CA LYS A 59 2.55 -7.27 12.04
C LYS A 59 2.65 -8.24 10.86
N ALA A 60 3.67 -8.06 10.04
CA ALA A 60 4.10 -9.03 9.04
C ALA A 60 5.05 -10.06 9.65
N ASP A 61 5.14 -10.11 10.99
CA ASP A 61 5.71 -11.23 11.74
C ASP A 61 4.59 -12.16 12.21
N LEU A 62 3.97 -12.83 11.25
CA LEU A 62 3.31 -14.11 11.48
C LEU A 62 3.90 -15.11 10.48
N ASN A 63 5.22 -15.24 10.47
CA ASN A 63 5.86 -16.48 10.04
C ASN A 63 7.27 -16.62 10.65
N THR A 64 7.31 -16.93 11.94
CA THR A 64 8.39 -17.78 12.44
C THR A 64 7.68 -18.90 13.18
N GLU A 65 7.34 -19.93 12.39
CA GLU A 65 6.83 -21.18 12.88
C GLU A 65 7.81 -21.77 13.91
N ASP A 66 7.22 -22.13 15.04
CA ASP A 66 7.59 -23.23 15.89
C ASP A 66 8.34 -24.34 15.14
N LYS A 67 9.61 -24.55 15.50
CA LYS A 67 10.24 -25.87 15.44
C LYS A 67 11.06 -26.10 16.71
N GLN A 68 10.43 -26.82 17.63
CA GLN A 68 10.96 -28.04 18.26
C GLN A 68 12.43 -27.99 18.73
N GLN A 69 12.65 -27.90 20.04
CA GLN A 69 13.23 -28.98 20.87
C GLN A 69 13.30 -28.60 22.36
#